data_AF-A0A1Y4SAP2-F1
#
_entry.id   AF-A0A1Y4SAP2-F1
#
_cell.length_a   1.000
_cell.length_b   1.000
_cell.length_c   1.000
_cell.angle_alpha   90.00
_cell.angle_beta   90.00
_cell.angle_gamma   90.00
#
_symmetry.space_group_name_H-M   'P 1'
#
loop_
_entity.id
_entity.type
_entity.pdbx_description
1 polymer ?
#
loop_
_entity_poly.entity_id
_entity_poly.type
_entity_poly.pdbx_seq_one_letter_code
_entity_poly.pdbx_strand_id
1 'polypeptide(L)'
;MNDGKQAALSAIQKINAVEGFDPTPLAVEYVDLNTQEKRSRLPVMAQLAWFRLKYPEGRVSVAVTAAKDCFVATARVYPSYTNPPEQYLSEATASRGYQADKPTVSPREWAQTAAIGIALRNAGFGLQFSAAGDSFDSPAVDELGGIIWSREDEPQAPLTADMPPAAAPVATQSPAEPVDPLEKAMNTLCPISKYKGRTLGQVLREDPRAILWVATKFTGDPEVSAAAKLICEQSVEQSA
;
A
#
# COMPACT_ATOMS: atom_id res chain seq x y z
N MET A 1 19.92 23.43 -10.75
CA MET A 1 18.51 23.41 -10.29
C MET A 1 18.32 22.83 -8.87
N ASN A 2 19.38 22.55 -8.09
CA ASN A 2 19.26 22.00 -6.73
C ASN A 2 19.27 23.05 -5.61
N ASP A 3 19.74 24.27 -5.87
CA ASP A 3 19.92 25.28 -4.81
C ASP A 3 18.60 25.78 -4.22
N GLY A 4 17.56 25.95 -5.04
CA GLY A 4 16.23 26.33 -4.56
C GLY A 4 15.58 25.23 -3.70
N LYS A 5 15.75 23.96 -4.08
CA LYS A 5 15.28 22.81 -3.30
C LYS A 5 16.02 22.70 -1.97
N GLN A 6 17.34 22.92 -1.98
CA GLN A 6 18.16 22.85 -0.77
C GLN A 6 17.89 24.00 0.19
N ALA A 7 17.63 25.21 -0.32
CA ALA A 7 17.19 26.35 0.47
C ALA A 7 15.81 26.11 1.11
N ALA A 8 14.86 25.55 0.36
CA ALA A 8 13.55 25.18 0.88
C ALA A 8 13.64 24.11 1.98
N LEU A 9 14.46 23.06 1.79
CA LEU A 9 14.72 22.06 2.81
C LEU A 9 15.36 22.66 4.06
N SER A 10 16.28 23.60 3.91
CA SER A 10 16.91 24.32 5.03
C SER A 10 15.91 25.20 5.78
N ALA A 11 14.92 25.78 5.09
CA ALA A 11 13.83 26.52 5.73
C ALA A 11 12.91 25.58 6.51
N ILE A 12 12.58 24.40 5.95
CA ILE A 12 11.79 23.37 6.62
C ILE A 12 12.50 22.87 7.89
N GLN A 13 13.83 22.69 7.86
CA GLN A 13 14.61 22.31 9.04
C GLN A 13 14.56 23.35 10.17
N LYS A 14 14.32 24.63 9.86
CA LYS A 14 14.16 25.69 10.87
C LYS A 14 12.79 25.68 11.54
N ILE A 15 11.81 24.96 10.97
CA ILE A 15 10.47 24.85 11.56
C ILE A 15 10.61 24.15 12.92
N ASN A 16 10.12 24.82 13.98
CA ASN A 16 10.21 24.35 15.36
C ASN A 16 11.64 24.12 15.91
N ALA A 17 12.67 24.69 15.30
CA ALA A 17 14.03 24.61 15.83
C ALA A 17 14.09 25.12 17.28
N VAL A 18 14.81 24.40 18.15
CA VAL A 18 15.07 24.77 19.54
C VAL A 18 16.56 25.03 19.70
N GLU A 19 16.93 26.10 20.40
CA GLU A 19 18.33 26.45 20.64
C GLU A 19 19.08 25.31 21.33
N GLY A 20 20.17 24.84 20.71
CA GLY A 20 21.03 23.79 21.25
C GLY A 20 20.52 22.34 21.07
N PHE A 21 19.43 22.12 20.33
CA PHE A 21 18.91 20.77 20.07
C PHE A 21 18.97 20.41 18.58
N ASP A 22 19.69 19.34 18.26
CA ASP A 22 19.71 18.74 16.92
C ASP A 22 19.00 17.36 16.93
N PRO A 23 17.90 17.18 16.17
CA PRO A 23 17.21 15.90 16.07
C PRO A 23 17.91 14.89 15.14
N THR A 24 18.87 15.32 14.32
CA THR A 24 19.60 14.48 13.34
C THR A 24 20.28 13.26 13.95
N PRO A 25 21.08 13.37 15.04
CA PRO A 25 21.73 12.21 15.65
C PRO A 25 20.76 11.21 16.31
N LEU A 26 19.51 11.61 16.55
CA LEU A 26 18.47 10.75 17.12
C LEU A 26 17.69 9.98 16.04
N ALA A 27 17.95 10.25 14.77
CA ALA A 27 17.30 9.57 13.67
C ALA A 27 17.85 8.15 13.51
N VAL A 28 16.94 7.19 13.38
CA VAL A 28 17.25 5.79 13.12
C VAL A 28 17.15 5.55 11.62
N GLU A 29 18.24 5.10 11.03
CA GLU A 29 18.28 4.67 9.63
C GLU A 29 17.63 3.29 9.49
N TYR A 30 16.77 3.15 8.49
CA TYR A 30 16.25 1.86 8.06
C TYR A 30 16.41 1.74 6.55
N VAL A 31 16.68 0.53 6.09
CA VAL A 31 16.72 0.20 4.67
C VAL A 31 15.33 -0.30 4.32
N ASP A 32 14.70 0.38 3.36
CA ASP A 32 13.47 -0.13 2.77
C ASP A 32 13.81 -1.41 1.98
N LEU A 33 13.22 -2.54 2.36
CA LEU A 33 13.49 -3.83 1.71
C LEU A 33 13.03 -3.85 0.25
N ASN A 34 12.11 -2.96 -0.14
CA ASN A 34 11.54 -2.94 -1.49
C ASN A 34 12.36 -2.06 -2.44
N THR A 35 12.92 -0.95 -1.94
CA THR A 35 13.65 0.02 -2.78
C THR A 35 15.15 0.05 -2.51
N GLN A 36 15.64 -0.68 -1.49
CA GLN A 36 17.00 -0.57 -0.95
C GLN A 36 17.43 0.86 -0.56
N GLU A 37 16.48 1.80 -0.47
CA GLU A 37 16.78 3.16 -0.07
C GLU A 37 17.01 3.24 1.44
N LYS A 38 18.09 3.91 1.82
CA LYS A 38 18.35 4.28 3.21
C LYS A 38 17.45 5.46 3.56
N ARG A 39 16.48 5.24 4.44
CA ARG A 39 15.57 6.27 4.95
C ARG A 39 15.84 6.49 6.43
N SER A 40 15.94 7.74 6.84
CA SER A 40 16.12 8.11 8.24
C SER A 40 14.77 8.50 8.85
N ARG A 41 14.46 7.90 9.99
CA ARG A 41 13.22 8.13 10.74
C ARG A 41 13.55 8.66 12.12
N LEU A 42 12.83 9.68 12.56
CA LEU A 42 12.90 10.10 13.95
C LEU A 42 11.94 9.25 14.81
N PRO A 43 12.42 8.53 15.84
CA PRO A 43 11.56 7.81 16.76
C PRO A 43 10.57 8.75 17.46
N VAL A 44 9.38 8.23 17.81
CA VAL A 44 8.32 9.02 18.47
C VAL A 44 8.80 9.64 19.79
N MET A 45 9.66 8.95 20.54
CA MET A 45 10.25 9.50 21.77
C MET A 45 11.13 10.73 21.51
N ALA A 46 11.89 10.75 20.41
CA ALA A 46 12.69 11.90 20.04
C ALA A 46 11.81 13.06 19.55
N GLN A 47 10.72 12.77 18.83
CA GLN A 47 9.71 13.78 18.47
C GLN A 47 9.02 14.38 19.70
N LEU A 48 8.67 13.55 20.70
CA LEU A 48 8.10 14.00 21.97
C LEU A 48 9.08 14.85 22.79
N ALA A 49 10.35 14.47 22.83
CA ALA A 49 11.38 15.27 23.50
C ALA A 49 11.52 16.64 22.82
N TRP A 50 11.59 16.67 21.49
CA TRP A 50 11.62 17.93 20.74
C TRP A 50 10.37 18.78 20.99
N PHE A 51 9.19 18.17 20.98
CA PHE A 51 7.94 18.84 21.32
C PHE A 51 7.98 19.45 22.73
N ARG A 52 8.45 18.71 23.73
CA ARG A 52 8.57 19.19 25.12
C ARG A 52 9.61 20.30 25.29
N LEU A 53 10.68 20.27 24.49
CA LEU A 53 11.68 21.35 24.51
C LEU A 53 11.09 22.67 23.99
N LYS A 54 10.21 22.62 22.97
CA LYS A 54 9.52 23.80 22.46
C LYS A 54 8.31 24.22 23.31
N TYR A 55 7.56 23.24 23.82
CA TYR A 55 6.36 23.41 24.63
C TYR A 55 6.51 22.63 25.94
N PRO A 56 7.11 23.22 26.99
CA PRO A 56 7.34 22.54 28.26
C PRO A 56 6.03 22.08 28.92
N GLU A 57 4.98 22.90 28.79
CA GLU A 57 3.62 22.62 29.28
C GLU A 57 2.78 21.80 28.29
N GLY A 58 3.37 21.37 27.16
CA GLY A 58 2.70 20.69 26.07
C GLY A 58 2.13 19.34 26.48
N ARG A 59 0.93 19.03 26.00
CA ARG A 59 0.23 17.78 26.31
C ARG A 59 -0.08 17.01 25.04
N VAL A 60 0.06 15.68 25.09
CA VAL A 60 -0.47 14.78 24.06
C VAL A 60 -1.57 13.94 24.68
N SER A 61 -2.76 13.98 24.09
CA SER A 61 -3.90 13.15 24.49
C SER A 61 -4.11 12.05 23.47
N VAL A 62 -4.34 10.82 23.92
CA VAL A 62 -4.53 9.66 23.04
C VAL A 62 -5.80 8.92 23.43
N ALA A 63 -6.70 8.76 22.47
CA ALA A 63 -7.90 7.93 22.59
C ALA A 63 -7.72 6.67 21.74
N VAL A 64 -8.13 5.51 22.26
CA VAL A 64 -8.09 4.26 21.51
C VAL A 64 -9.46 3.63 21.50
N THR A 65 -9.91 3.26 20.32
CA THR A 65 -11.16 2.55 20.09
C THR A 65 -10.82 1.19 19.47
N ALA A 66 -11.32 0.12 20.08
CA ALA A 66 -11.23 -1.21 19.51
C ALA A 66 -12.29 -1.38 18.42
N ALA A 67 -11.88 -1.81 17.23
CA ALA A 67 -12.75 -2.26 16.15
C ALA A 67 -12.60 -3.78 15.96
N LYS A 68 -13.35 -4.39 15.04
CA LYS A 68 -13.42 -5.86 14.87
C LYS A 68 -12.04 -6.53 14.78
N ASP A 69 -11.18 -6.05 13.86
CA ASP A 69 -9.86 -6.65 13.57
C ASP A 69 -8.70 -5.65 13.71
N CYS A 70 -8.97 -4.45 14.23
CA CYS A 70 -7.98 -3.39 14.36
C CYS A 70 -8.23 -2.48 15.56
N PHE A 71 -7.17 -1.82 16.01
CA PHE A 71 -7.26 -0.73 16.98
C PHE A 71 -7.09 0.58 16.26
N VAL A 72 -8.04 1.49 16.46
CA VAL A 72 -7.99 2.86 15.96
C VAL A 72 -7.55 3.74 17.11
N ALA A 73 -6.39 4.38 16.98
CA ALA A 73 -5.90 5.34 17.94
C ALA A 73 -5.94 6.74 17.34
N THR A 74 -6.46 7.70 18.09
CA THR A 74 -6.48 9.12 17.75
C THR A 74 -5.61 9.86 18.75
N ALA A 75 -4.63 10.60 18.26
CA ALA A 75 -3.73 11.42 19.07
C ALA A 75 -3.96 12.90 18.77
N ARG A 76 -4.04 13.71 19.83
CA ARG A 76 -4.17 15.17 19.78
C ARG A 76 -3.01 15.82 20.52
N VAL A 77 -2.36 16.79 19.88
CA VAL A 77 -1.22 17.52 20.44
C VAL A 77 -1.66 18.93 20.82
N TYR A 78 -1.43 19.32 22.07
CA TYR A 78 -1.83 20.62 22.63
C TYR A 78 -0.60 21.41 23.06
N PRO A 79 -0.51 22.71 22.75
CA PRO A 79 0.66 23.52 23.11
C PRO A 79 0.79 23.73 24.63
N SER A 80 -0.32 23.63 25.37
CA SER A 80 -0.39 23.66 26.83
C SER A 80 -1.50 22.73 27.32
N TYR A 81 -1.32 22.10 28.48
CA TYR A 81 -2.32 21.27 29.16
C TYR A 81 -3.58 22.03 29.60
N THR A 82 -3.51 23.36 29.71
CA THR A 82 -4.64 24.21 30.09
C THR A 82 -5.60 24.50 28.95
N ASN A 83 -5.21 24.21 27.70
CA ASN A 83 -6.06 24.49 26.55
C ASN A 83 -7.30 23.61 26.51
N PRO A 84 -8.42 24.15 25.98
CA PRO A 84 -9.62 23.36 25.76
C PRO A 84 -9.37 22.23 24.74
N PRO A 85 -10.19 21.17 24.75
CA PRO A 85 -10.00 20.00 23.88
C PRO A 85 -10.15 20.30 22.38
N GLU A 86 -10.70 21.46 22.01
CA GLU A 86 -10.86 21.93 20.63
C GLU A 86 -9.63 22.70 20.13
N GLN A 87 -8.78 23.20 21.03
CA GLN A 87 -7.59 23.99 20.70
C GLN A 87 -6.33 23.12 20.68
N TYR A 88 -6.30 22.18 19.75
CA TYR A 88 -5.11 21.35 19.47
C TYR A 88 -4.31 21.91 18.30
N LEU A 89 -2.98 21.71 18.31
CA LEU A 89 -2.10 22.02 17.18
C LEU A 89 -2.33 21.05 16.02
N SER A 90 -2.51 19.79 16.35
CA SER A 90 -2.71 18.72 15.38
C SER A 90 -3.49 17.56 15.98
N GLU A 91 -4.26 16.91 15.13
CA GLU A 91 -4.89 15.63 15.39
C GLU A 91 -4.41 14.65 14.32
N ALA A 92 -4.21 13.40 14.70
CA ALA A 92 -4.01 12.31 13.75
C ALA A 92 -4.66 11.04 14.25
N THR A 93 -5.15 10.25 13.31
CA THR A 93 -5.72 8.93 13.59
C THR A 93 -4.92 7.86 12.85
N ALA A 94 -4.63 6.76 13.53
CA ALA A 94 -3.96 5.60 12.95
C ALA A 94 -4.67 4.31 13.36
N SER A 95 -4.86 3.42 12.40
CA SER A 95 -5.40 2.08 12.64
C SER A 95 -4.31 1.03 12.43
N ARG A 96 -4.20 0.06 13.36
CA ARG A 96 -3.32 -1.11 13.21
C ARG A 96 -4.06 -2.39 13.59
N GLY A 97 -3.93 -3.40 12.74
CA GLY A 97 -4.41 -4.75 12.99
C GLY A 97 -3.31 -5.66 13.54
N TYR A 98 -3.69 -6.88 13.89
CA TYR A 98 -2.73 -7.92 14.27
C TYR A 98 -1.81 -8.26 13.09
N GLN A 99 -0.51 -8.34 13.32
CA GLN A 99 0.46 -8.81 12.34
C GLN A 99 1.05 -10.14 12.79
N ALA A 100 0.81 -11.18 12.00
CA ALA A 100 1.35 -12.52 12.25
C ALA A 100 2.89 -12.54 12.26
N ASP A 101 3.53 -11.66 11.47
CA ASP A 101 4.99 -11.58 11.35
C ASP A 101 5.67 -10.98 12.60
N LYS A 102 4.92 -10.26 13.45
CA LYS A 102 5.44 -9.58 14.65
C LYS A 102 4.48 -9.75 15.83
N PRO A 103 4.35 -10.97 16.36
CA PRO A 103 3.37 -11.28 17.41
C PRO A 103 3.70 -10.60 18.76
N THR A 104 4.93 -10.13 18.95
CA THR A 104 5.38 -9.45 20.16
C THR A 104 4.92 -7.99 20.26
N VAL A 105 4.48 -7.39 19.15
CA VAL A 105 4.03 -5.99 19.13
C VAL A 105 2.52 -5.95 19.31
N SER A 106 2.05 -5.31 20.38
CA SER A 106 0.61 -5.18 20.57
C SER A 106 0.01 -4.21 19.52
N PRO A 107 -1.07 -4.61 18.81
CA PRO A 107 -1.70 -3.74 17.81
C PRO A 107 -2.21 -2.42 18.40
N ARG A 108 -2.60 -2.45 19.68
CA ARG A 108 -3.02 -1.27 20.45
C ARG A 108 -1.87 -0.27 20.63
N GLU A 109 -0.74 -0.69 21.20
CA GLU A 109 0.39 0.21 21.44
C GLU A 109 1.00 0.70 20.13
N TRP A 110 0.96 -0.16 19.11
CA TRP A 110 1.41 0.25 17.79
C TRP A 110 0.51 1.30 17.16
N ALA A 111 -0.81 1.13 17.20
CA ALA A 111 -1.75 2.15 16.74
C ALA A 111 -1.54 3.47 17.49
N GLN A 112 -1.39 3.42 18.82
CA GLN A 112 -1.12 4.60 19.66
C GLN A 112 0.17 5.30 19.25
N THR A 113 1.28 4.56 19.17
CA THR A 113 2.58 5.10 18.82
C THR A 113 2.58 5.69 17.41
N ALA A 114 1.89 5.04 16.46
CA ALA A 114 1.72 5.55 15.11
C ALA A 114 0.90 6.85 15.09
N ALA A 115 -0.23 6.90 15.79
CA ALA A 115 -1.06 8.10 15.86
C ALA A 115 -0.31 9.29 16.46
N ILE A 116 0.44 9.08 17.56
CA ILE A 116 1.27 10.12 18.18
C ILE A 116 2.34 10.63 17.20
N GLY A 117 3.05 9.72 16.53
CA GLY A 117 4.09 10.10 15.57
C GLY A 117 3.55 10.92 14.39
N ILE A 118 2.39 10.54 13.85
CA ILE A 118 1.75 11.30 12.77
C ILE A 118 1.28 12.67 13.29
N ALA A 119 0.66 12.74 14.48
CA ALA A 119 0.20 14.00 15.05
C ALA A 119 1.37 14.97 15.31
N LEU A 120 2.48 14.49 15.87
CA LEU A 120 3.68 15.31 16.10
C LEU A 120 4.29 15.80 14.79
N ARG A 121 4.34 14.95 13.76
CA ARG A 121 4.81 15.34 12.44
C ARG A 121 3.91 16.38 11.78
N ASN A 122 2.58 16.25 11.92
CA ASN A 122 1.62 17.25 11.47
C ASN A 122 1.78 18.60 12.20
N ALA A 123 2.20 18.58 13.47
CA ALA A 123 2.58 19.79 14.21
C ALA A 123 3.97 20.35 13.82
N GLY A 124 4.67 19.70 12.87
CA GLY A 124 5.97 20.12 12.36
C GLY A 124 7.17 19.57 13.14
N PHE A 125 6.99 18.57 14.01
CA PHE A 125 8.10 17.91 14.70
C PHE A 125 8.53 16.67 13.93
N GLY A 126 9.67 16.77 13.23
CA GLY A 126 10.22 15.66 12.44
C GLY A 126 9.74 15.59 10.99
N LEU A 127 9.22 16.69 10.44
CA LEU A 127 8.80 16.80 9.04
C LEU A 127 9.98 16.55 8.07
N GLN A 128 11.20 16.88 8.49
CA GLN A 128 12.42 16.65 7.73
C GLN A 128 12.85 15.17 7.63
N PHE A 129 12.16 14.27 8.33
CA PHE A 129 12.43 12.83 8.31
C PHE A 129 11.28 12.08 7.61
N SER A 130 11.59 10.92 7.01
CA SER A 130 10.59 10.04 6.42
C SER A 130 9.76 9.37 7.52
N ALA A 131 8.42 9.38 7.40
CA ALA A 131 7.57 8.61 8.31
C ALA A 131 7.51 7.13 7.90
N ALA A 132 7.28 6.25 8.88
CA ALA A 132 7.12 4.82 8.62
C ALA A 132 5.76 4.55 7.97
N GLY A 133 5.76 3.98 6.76
CA GLY A 133 4.56 3.77 5.94
C GLY A 133 4.23 4.94 5.00
N ASP A 134 5.09 5.96 4.98
CA ASP A 134 4.98 7.15 4.13
C ASP A 134 5.62 6.87 2.78
N SER A 135 5.04 5.93 2.05
CA SER A 135 5.31 5.79 0.63
C SER A 135 4.60 6.94 -0.08
N PHE A 136 5.11 8.17 0.04
CA PHE A 136 4.62 9.30 -0.78
C PHE A 136 4.91 9.12 -2.27
N ASP A 137 5.66 8.07 -2.62
CA ASP A 137 5.89 7.61 -3.99
C ASP A 137 5.08 6.35 -4.34
N SER A 138 4.06 6.01 -3.54
CA SER A 138 3.00 5.11 -3.98
C SER A 138 1.86 5.94 -4.57
N PRO A 139 1.33 5.58 -5.76
CA PRO A 139 0.29 6.35 -6.41
C PRO A 139 -0.88 6.50 -5.43
N ALA A 140 -1.23 7.74 -5.10
CA ALA A 140 -2.50 8.02 -4.47
C ALA A 140 -3.57 7.54 -5.45
N VAL A 141 -4.34 6.53 -5.03
CA VAL A 141 -5.49 6.07 -5.80
C VAL A 141 -6.51 7.19 -5.70
N ASP A 142 -6.64 7.99 -6.75
CA ASP A 142 -7.66 9.01 -6.85
C ASP A 142 -9.03 8.31 -6.92
N GLU A 143 -9.86 8.47 -5.89
CA GLU A 143 -11.20 7.89 -5.82
C GLU A 143 -12.19 8.54 -6.84
N LEU A 144 -11.73 9.46 -7.70
CA LEU A 144 -12.55 10.19 -8.67
C LEU A 144 -12.05 10.14 -10.12
N GLY A 145 -11.31 9.09 -10.50
CA GLY A 145 -11.17 8.67 -11.89
C GLY A 145 -10.25 9.55 -12.74
N GLY A 146 -8.94 9.50 -12.49
CA GLY A 146 -7.95 9.93 -13.48
C GLY A 146 -6.54 9.94 -12.93
N ILE A 147 -5.64 9.13 -13.50
CA ILE A 147 -4.22 9.15 -13.14
C ILE A 147 -3.60 10.40 -13.76
N ILE A 148 -3.47 11.48 -12.98
CA ILE A 148 -2.72 12.67 -13.40
C ILE A 148 -1.26 12.49 -12.95
N TRP A 149 -0.39 12.21 -13.91
CA TRP A 149 1.06 12.26 -13.70
C TRP A 149 1.47 13.72 -13.57
N SER A 150 2.10 14.11 -12.47
CA SER A 150 2.79 15.40 -12.39
C SER A 150 4.11 15.34 -13.16
N ARG A 151 4.03 15.36 -14.49
CA ARG A 151 5.12 15.77 -15.38
C ARG A 151 4.51 16.49 -16.56
N GLU A 152 4.28 17.79 -16.41
CA GLU A 152 4.09 18.68 -17.55
C GLU A 152 5.48 19.14 -18.01
N ASP A 153 5.89 18.70 -19.19
CA ASP A 153 6.65 19.51 -20.13
C ASP A 153 6.43 18.94 -21.54
N GLU A 154 5.33 19.35 -22.18
CA GLU A 154 5.19 19.30 -23.64
C GLU A 154 4.60 20.63 -24.12
N PRO A 155 5.24 21.34 -25.06
CA PRO A 155 4.59 22.40 -25.82
C PRO A 155 3.79 21.80 -27.00
N GLN A 156 2.48 22.09 -27.03
CA GLN A 156 1.56 21.91 -28.18
C GLN A 156 2.03 22.76 -29.39
N ALA A 157 1.69 22.57 -30.67
CA ALA A 157 0.62 21.93 -31.47
C ALA A 157 1.10 21.88 -32.97
N PRO A 158 0.28 21.77 -34.05
CA PRO A 158 -1.06 21.19 -34.29
C PRO A 158 -1.18 20.30 -35.58
N LEU A 159 -2.29 19.53 -35.65
CA LEU A 159 -3.13 19.11 -36.81
C LEU A 159 -2.50 18.77 -38.19
N THR A 160 -2.81 17.58 -38.76
CA THR A 160 -3.64 17.38 -39.99
C THR A 160 -3.60 15.93 -40.52
N ALA A 161 -4.63 15.61 -41.30
CA ALA A 161 -4.99 14.34 -41.91
C ALA A 161 -3.99 13.77 -42.93
N ASP A 162 -4.19 12.47 -43.24
CA ASP A 162 -4.29 11.84 -44.58
C ASP A 162 -3.57 10.47 -44.68
N MET A 163 -4.13 9.57 -45.50
CA MET A 163 -3.73 8.16 -45.74
C MET A 163 -2.45 8.02 -46.63
N PRO A 164 -2.18 6.84 -47.25
CA PRO A 164 -1.27 5.72 -46.93
C PRO A 164 0.00 5.76 -47.87
N PRO A 165 0.73 4.69 -48.33
CA PRO A 165 0.83 3.25 -48.01
C PRO A 165 2.30 2.69 -47.89
N ALA A 166 2.40 1.35 -47.79
CA ALA A 166 3.46 0.46 -48.31
C ALA A 166 4.83 0.35 -47.59
N ALA A 167 5.14 -0.82 -47.03
CA ALA A 167 5.88 -1.90 -47.72
C ALA A 167 6.26 -3.04 -46.75
N ALA A 168 6.02 -4.27 -47.17
CA ALA A 168 6.35 -5.54 -46.51
C ALA A 168 7.87 -5.87 -46.64
N PRO A 169 8.45 -6.94 -46.03
CA PRO A 169 8.07 -8.32 -46.34
C PRO A 169 8.03 -9.33 -45.16
N VAL A 170 6.97 -10.14 -45.20
CA VAL A 170 6.90 -11.62 -45.11
C VAL A 170 7.84 -12.38 -44.16
N ALA A 171 7.24 -13.04 -43.16
CA ALA A 171 7.58 -14.42 -42.80
C ALA A 171 6.32 -15.19 -42.36
N THR A 172 5.89 -16.07 -43.27
CA THR A 172 4.98 -17.22 -43.14
C THR A 172 5.13 -17.92 -41.78
N GLN A 173 4.08 -18.32 -41.05
CA GLN A 173 3.37 -19.60 -41.21
C GLN A 173 2.14 -19.68 -40.27
N SER A 174 0.94 -19.82 -40.87
CA SER A 174 -0.08 -20.88 -40.63
C SER A 174 -0.67 -21.08 -39.20
N PRO A 175 -1.73 -21.91 -39.03
CA PRO A 175 -3.14 -21.47 -38.99
C PRO A 175 -3.79 -21.57 -37.60
N ALA A 176 -4.88 -20.83 -37.42
CA ALA A 176 -5.82 -21.01 -36.32
C ALA A 176 -6.38 -22.44 -36.33
N GLU A 177 -6.03 -23.22 -35.30
CA GLU A 177 -6.66 -24.48 -34.95
C GLU A 177 -7.58 -24.27 -33.74
N PRO A 178 -8.72 -24.99 -33.67
CA PRO A 178 -9.75 -24.74 -32.68
C PRO A 178 -9.23 -25.14 -31.30
N VAL A 179 -9.11 -24.17 -30.39
CA VAL A 179 -8.69 -24.45 -29.01
C VAL A 179 -9.74 -25.38 -28.40
N ASP A 180 -9.32 -26.61 -28.15
CA ASP A 180 -10.13 -27.66 -27.53
C ASP A 180 -10.74 -27.08 -26.23
N PRO A 181 -12.07 -27.14 -26.03
CA PRO A 181 -12.72 -26.66 -24.80
C PRO A 181 -12.04 -27.15 -23.51
N LEU A 182 -11.31 -28.27 -23.57
CA LEU A 182 -10.52 -28.83 -22.49
C LEU A 182 -9.30 -27.98 -22.09
N GLU A 183 -8.51 -27.45 -23.03
CA GLU A 183 -7.35 -26.61 -22.69
C GLU A 183 -7.76 -25.27 -22.09
N LYS A 184 -8.89 -24.73 -22.57
CA LYS A 184 -9.52 -23.55 -21.96
C LYS A 184 -9.99 -23.84 -20.54
N ALA A 185 -10.57 -25.02 -20.30
CA ALA A 185 -10.98 -25.45 -18.97
C ALA A 185 -9.76 -25.59 -18.02
N MET A 186 -8.66 -26.19 -18.47
CA MET A 186 -7.45 -26.37 -17.66
C MET A 186 -6.76 -25.05 -17.28
N ASN A 187 -6.88 -24.02 -18.13
CA ASN A 187 -6.36 -22.67 -17.89
C ASN A 187 -7.29 -21.75 -17.10
N THR A 188 -8.52 -22.20 -16.81
CA THR A 188 -9.46 -21.39 -16.02
C THR A 188 -8.96 -21.30 -14.57
N LEU A 189 -9.01 -20.11 -13.98
CA LEU A 189 -8.53 -19.88 -12.61
C LEU A 189 -9.45 -20.54 -11.58
N CYS A 190 -8.85 -21.14 -10.54
CA CYS A 190 -9.61 -21.76 -9.48
C CYS A 190 -10.23 -20.68 -8.55
N PRO A 191 -11.54 -20.70 -8.32
CA PRO A 191 -12.24 -19.68 -7.53
C PRO A 191 -12.17 -19.96 -6.01
N ILE A 192 -11.55 -21.07 -5.60
CA ILE A 192 -11.38 -21.43 -4.20
C ILE A 192 -10.31 -20.53 -3.58
N SER A 193 -10.64 -19.79 -2.52
CA SER A 193 -9.72 -18.86 -1.84
C SER A 193 -8.42 -19.53 -1.35
N LYS A 194 -8.43 -20.85 -1.13
CA LYS A 194 -7.26 -21.67 -0.76
C LYS A 194 -6.25 -21.83 -1.91
N TYR A 195 -6.69 -21.71 -3.17
CA TYR A 195 -5.88 -21.91 -4.38
C TYR A 195 -5.87 -20.66 -5.28
N LYS A 196 -6.01 -19.46 -4.68
CA LYS A 196 -6.10 -18.19 -5.41
C LYS A 196 -4.89 -18.00 -6.33
N GLY A 197 -5.16 -17.87 -7.64
CA GLY A 197 -4.15 -17.69 -8.68
C GLY A 197 -3.62 -18.99 -9.31
N ARG A 198 -4.05 -20.17 -8.85
CA ARG A 198 -3.74 -21.45 -9.51
C ARG A 198 -4.83 -21.81 -10.52
N THR A 199 -4.43 -22.42 -11.62
CA THR A 199 -5.37 -22.90 -12.65
C THR A 199 -6.02 -24.21 -12.20
N LEU A 200 -7.21 -24.53 -12.73
CA LEU A 200 -7.91 -25.79 -12.45
C LEU A 200 -7.01 -27.01 -12.76
N GLY A 201 -6.18 -26.95 -13.81
CA GLY A 201 -5.22 -28.01 -14.14
C GLY A 201 -4.05 -28.16 -13.15
N GLN A 202 -3.66 -27.10 -12.44
CA GLN A 202 -2.67 -27.19 -11.35
C GLN A 202 -3.31 -27.76 -10.08
N VAL A 203 -4.53 -27.33 -9.77
CA VAL A 203 -5.28 -27.80 -8.59
C VAL A 203 -5.68 -29.28 -8.73
N LEU A 204 -5.96 -29.78 -9.94
CA LEU A 204 -6.21 -31.20 -10.19
C LEU A 204 -5.03 -32.09 -9.76
N ARG A 205 -3.79 -31.65 -10.01
CA ARG A 205 -2.57 -32.41 -9.67
C ARG A 205 -2.28 -32.44 -8.18
N GLU A 206 -2.75 -31.44 -7.44
CA GLU A 206 -2.48 -31.29 -6.01
C GLU A 206 -3.64 -31.81 -5.13
N ASP A 207 -4.88 -31.54 -5.53
CA ASP A 207 -6.08 -31.92 -4.79
C ASP A 207 -7.26 -32.22 -5.74
N PRO A 208 -7.43 -33.48 -6.17
CA PRO A 208 -8.54 -33.88 -7.04
C PRO A 208 -9.91 -33.71 -6.37
N ARG A 209 -9.98 -33.67 -5.03
CA ARG A 209 -11.25 -33.44 -4.31
C ARG A 209 -11.71 -31.99 -4.40
N ALA A 210 -10.77 -31.06 -4.53
CA ALA A 210 -11.10 -29.65 -4.72
C ALA A 210 -11.80 -29.41 -6.07
N ILE A 211 -11.35 -30.05 -7.14
CA ILE A 211 -11.99 -29.95 -8.47
C ILE A 211 -13.40 -30.56 -8.46
N LEU A 212 -13.58 -31.70 -7.80
CA LEU A 212 -14.89 -32.34 -7.65
C LEU A 212 -15.87 -31.45 -6.87
N TRP A 213 -15.38 -30.70 -5.89
CA TRP A 213 -16.16 -29.70 -5.16
C TRP A 213 -16.52 -28.50 -6.07
N VAL A 214 -15.59 -28.01 -6.90
CA VAL A 214 -15.90 -26.95 -7.90
C VAL A 214 -16.95 -27.42 -8.91
N ALA A 215 -16.90 -28.68 -9.33
CA ALA A 215 -17.87 -29.26 -10.26
C ALA A 215 -19.28 -29.44 -9.67
N THR A 216 -19.40 -29.72 -8.36
CA THR A 216 -20.69 -30.14 -7.75
C THR A 216 -21.28 -29.17 -6.74
N LYS A 217 -20.47 -28.33 -6.09
CA LYS A 217 -20.88 -27.48 -4.95
C LYS A 217 -20.62 -26.00 -5.17
N PHE A 218 -19.83 -25.61 -6.16
CA PHE A 218 -19.57 -24.19 -6.42
C PHE A 218 -20.80 -23.51 -7.04
N THR A 219 -21.25 -22.42 -6.41
CA THR A 219 -22.41 -21.61 -6.82
C THR A 219 -21.98 -20.22 -7.33
N GLY A 220 -20.74 -20.10 -7.82
CA GLY A 220 -20.25 -18.88 -8.46
C GLY A 220 -20.41 -18.96 -9.98
N ASP A 221 -19.37 -18.60 -10.72
CA ASP A 221 -19.43 -18.57 -12.19
C ASP A 221 -19.77 -19.94 -12.81
N PRO A 222 -20.84 -20.02 -13.63
CA PRO A 222 -21.26 -21.27 -14.26
C PRO A 222 -20.21 -21.80 -15.24
N GLU A 223 -19.42 -20.94 -15.88
CA GLU A 223 -18.34 -21.32 -16.78
C GLU A 223 -17.23 -22.10 -16.07
N VAL A 224 -16.91 -21.72 -14.83
CA VAL A 224 -15.88 -22.39 -14.01
C VAL A 224 -16.37 -23.75 -13.53
N SER A 225 -17.66 -23.85 -13.18
CA SER A 225 -18.28 -25.13 -12.81
C SER A 225 -18.38 -26.08 -14.01
N ALA A 226 -18.65 -25.56 -15.22
CA ALA A 226 -18.68 -26.34 -16.45
C ALA A 226 -17.28 -26.81 -16.85
N ALA A 227 -16.27 -25.94 -16.74
CA ALA A 227 -14.86 -26.28 -16.94
C ALA A 227 -14.40 -27.38 -15.97
N ALA A 228 -14.75 -27.28 -14.69
CA ALA A 228 -14.41 -28.30 -13.69
C ALA A 228 -15.09 -29.65 -13.96
N LYS A 229 -16.34 -29.65 -14.44
CA LYS A 229 -17.06 -30.89 -14.84
C LYS A 229 -16.38 -31.58 -16.02
N LEU A 230 -15.99 -30.84 -17.06
CA LEU A 230 -15.27 -31.38 -18.21
C LEU A 230 -13.92 -32.00 -17.80
N ILE A 231 -13.19 -31.35 -16.89
CA ILE A 231 -11.91 -31.89 -16.36
C ILE A 231 -12.14 -33.18 -15.55
N CYS A 232 -13.20 -33.25 -14.75
CA CYS A 232 -13.55 -34.46 -14.01
C CYS A 232 -13.93 -35.63 -14.94
N GLU A 233 -14.71 -35.38 -15.99
CA GLU A 233 -15.15 -36.40 -16.95
C GLU A 233 -13.96 -36.99 -17.71
N GLN A 234 -13.03 -36.13 -18.17
CA GLN A 234 -11.79 -36.56 -18.83
C GLN A 234 -10.84 -37.33 -17.90
N SER A 235 -10.77 -36.98 -16.62
CA SER A 235 -9.95 -37.71 -15.64
C SER A 235 -10.48 -39.13 -15.39
N VAL A 236 -11.80 -39.32 -15.52
CA VAL A 236 -12.44 -40.63 -15.42
C VAL A 236 -12.21 -41.46 -16.68
N GLU A 237 -12.28 -40.85 -17.87
CA GLU A 237 -11.97 -41.53 -19.15
C GLU A 237 -10.49 -41.93 -19.28
N GLN A 238 -9.56 -41.12 -18.79
CA GLN A 238 -8.13 -41.49 -18.78
C GLN A 238 -7.76 -42.58 -17.76
N SER A 239 -8.64 -42.87 -16.80
CA SER A 239 -8.43 -43.88 -15.75
C SER A 239 -9.15 -45.22 -16.03
N ALA A 240 -9.80 -45.35 -17.18
CA ALA A 240 -10.49 -46.57 -17.64
C ALA A 240 -9.62 -47.35 -18.65
#